data_AF-A0A1A0UB52-F1
#
_entry.id   AF-A0A1A0UB52-F1
#
_cell.length_a   1.000
_cell.length_b   1.000
_cell.length_c   1.000
_cell.angle_alpha   90.00
_cell.angle_beta   90.00
_cell.angle_gamma   90.00
#
_symmetry.space_group_name_H-M   'P 1'
#
loop_
_entity.id
_entity.type
_entity.pdbx_description
1 polymer ?
#
loop_
_entity_poly.entity_id
_entity_poly.type
_entity_poly.pdbx_seq_one_letter_code
_entity_poly.pdbx_strand_id
1 'polypeptide(L)'
;MTGYVAGVIGGIVGGLAIAALGMAYGAASGRGLWALPNSIGGLTLGPRRAHTRMFGVATLVGVALHVLLSAVFGIAIVLLAQDFTHAYLATGLVAGVALWLINYVGIGAIHVGARGVAKVNPVPIALGLHLLFGFITSVVAVSILRA
;
A
#
# COMPACT_ATOMS: atom_id res chain seq x y z
N MET A 1 14.03 7.43 19.15
CA MET A 1 13.10 8.15 18.23
C MET A 1 11.66 7.81 18.57
N THR A 2 10.68 8.67 18.25
CA THR A 2 9.26 8.39 18.54
C THR A 2 8.69 7.35 17.58
N GLY A 3 7.74 6.53 18.05
CA GLY A 3 7.02 5.52 17.25
C GLY A 3 6.41 6.07 15.96
N TYR A 4 5.91 7.30 16.02
CA TYR A 4 5.39 8.02 14.86
C TYR A 4 6.41 8.14 13.72
N VAL A 5 7.64 8.59 14.01
CA VAL A 5 8.68 8.78 13.00
C VAL A 5 9.09 7.43 12.39
N ALA A 6 9.30 6.42 13.23
CA ALA A 6 9.61 5.06 12.78
C ALA A 6 8.48 4.47 11.92
N GLY A 7 7.23 4.72 12.29
CA GLY A 7 6.04 4.30 11.53
C GLY A 7 5.91 5.02 10.19
N VAL A 8 6.12 6.33 10.13
CA VAL A 8 6.11 7.08 8.87
C VAL A 8 7.18 6.56 7.92
N ILE A 9 8.43 6.45 8.40
CA ILE A 9 9.55 6.02 7.57
C ILE A 9 9.35 4.56 7.12
N GLY A 10 9.02 3.67 8.05
CA GLY A 10 8.75 2.26 7.74
C GLY A 10 7.61 2.10 6.76
N GLY A 11 6.51 2.82 6.97
CA GLY A 11 5.34 2.82 6.10
C GLY A 11 5.68 3.29 4.69
N ILE A 12 6.35 4.45 4.54
CA ILE A 12 6.75 4.97 3.23
C ILE A 12 7.71 4.00 2.52
N VAL A 13 8.72 3.47 3.20
CA VAL A 13 9.67 2.51 2.60
C VAL A 13 8.96 1.24 2.16
N GLY A 14 8.10 0.67 3.00
CA GLY A 14 7.27 -0.49 2.66
C GLY A 14 6.36 -0.20 1.47
N GLY A 15 5.70 0.96 1.48
CA GLY A 15 4.78 1.42 0.44
C GLY A 15 5.47 1.59 -0.91
N LEU A 16 6.63 2.22 -0.95
CA LEU A 16 7.43 2.41 -2.16
C LEU A 16 7.95 1.07 -2.71
N ALA A 17 8.39 0.16 -1.84
CA ALA A 17 8.86 -1.16 -2.25
C ALA A 17 7.76 -1.96 -2.97
N ILE A 18 6.55 -2.00 -2.40
CA ILE A 18 5.43 -2.73 -3.03
C ILE A 18 4.88 -2.01 -4.26
N ALA A 19 4.97 -0.67 -4.30
CA ALA A 19 4.60 0.10 -5.49
C ALA A 19 5.53 -0.21 -6.66
N ALA A 20 6.84 -0.26 -6.42
CA ALA A 20 7.83 -0.62 -7.44
C ALA A 20 7.57 -2.02 -8.00
N LEU A 21 7.32 -3.01 -7.13
CA LEU A 21 6.97 -4.37 -7.54
C LEU A 21 5.65 -4.43 -8.32
N GLY A 22 4.62 -3.73 -7.85
CA GLY A 22 3.33 -3.65 -8.53
C GLY A 22 3.45 -3.02 -9.92
N MET A 23 4.20 -1.93 -10.05
CA MET A 23 4.46 -1.26 -11.32
C MET A 23 5.26 -2.16 -12.28
N ALA A 24 6.31 -2.83 -11.80
CA ALA A 24 7.08 -3.79 -12.59
C ALA A 24 6.20 -4.94 -13.09
N TYR A 25 5.35 -5.50 -12.23
CA TYR A 25 4.39 -6.52 -12.61
C TYR A 25 3.36 -6.02 -13.64
N GLY A 26 2.86 -4.78 -13.49
CA GLY A 26 1.97 -4.13 -14.45
C GLY A 26 2.62 -3.93 -15.83
N ALA A 27 3.90 -3.57 -15.87
CA ALA A 27 4.67 -3.49 -17.10
C ALA A 27 4.87 -4.88 -17.75
N ALA A 28 5.32 -5.87 -16.98
CA ALA A 28 5.58 -7.23 -17.46
C ALA A 28 4.31 -7.95 -17.97
N SER A 29 3.14 -7.61 -17.43
CA SER A 29 1.84 -8.18 -17.84
C SER A 29 1.13 -7.38 -18.95
N GLY A 30 1.78 -6.39 -19.55
CA GLY A 30 1.23 -5.60 -20.67
C GLY A 30 0.14 -4.59 -20.29
N ARG A 31 -0.12 -4.38 -18.99
CA ARG A 31 -1.08 -3.39 -18.48
C ARG A 31 -0.53 -1.97 -18.52
N GLY A 32 0.80 -1.85 -18.48
CA GLY A 32 1.53 -0.59 -18.48
C GLY A 32 2.03 -0.23 -17.09
N LEU A 33 3.21 0.40 -17.05
CA LEU A 33 3.92 0.76 -15.82
C LEU A 33 3.07 1.63 -14.87
N TRP A 34 2.30 2.56 -15.43
CA TRP A 34 1.53 3.56 -14.69
C TRP A 34 0.09 3.14 -14.39
N ALA A 35 -0.34 1.96 -14.84
CA ALA A 35 -1.73 1.52 -14.73
C ALA A 35 -2.21 1.47 -13.27
N LEU A 36 -1.39 0.94 -12.36
CA LEU A 36 -1.73 0.87 -10.94
C LEU A 36 -1.83 2.27 -10.30
N PRO A 37 -0.80 3.15 -10.36
CA PRO A 37 -0.93 4.51 -9.87
C PRO A 37 -2.12 5.28 -10.47
N ASN A 38 -2.36 5.16 -11.78
CA ASN A 38 -3.50 5.81 -12.43
C ASN A 38 -4.84 5.29 -11.89
N SER A 39 -4.94 3.99 -11.63
CA SER A 39 -6.14 3.39 -11.05
C SER A 39 -6.42 3.92 -9.63
N ILE A 40 -5.36 4.12 -8.83
CA ILE A 40 -5.46 4.70 -7.48
C ILE A 40 -5.88 6.18 -7.58
N GLY A 41 -5.27 6.96 -8.47
CA GLY A 41 -5.68 8.36 -8.70
C GLY A 41 -7.11 8.48 -9.25
N GLY A 42 -7.58 7.46 -9.97
CA GLY A 42 -8.96 7.36 -10.43
C GLY A 42 -10.00 7.23 -9.31
N LEU A 43 -9.59 6.86 -8.10
CA LEU A 43 -10.47 6.84 -6.92
C LEU A 43 -10.96 8.24 -6.56
N THR A 44 -10.14 9.28 -6.79
CA THR A 44 -10.47 10.68 -6.49
C THR A 44 -10.84 11.47 -7.75
N LEU A 45 -10.12 11.26 -8.86
CA LEU A 45 -10.33 12.00 -10.11
C LEU A 45 -11.43 11.40 -11.00
N GLY A 46 -11.98 10.25 -10.61
CA GLY A 46 -13.05 9.55 -11.31
C GLY A 46 -12.58 8.54 -12.37
N PRO A 47 -13.49 7.64 -12.81
CA PRO A 47 -13.12 6.43 -13.57
C PRO A 47 -12.47 6.69 -14.93
N ARG A 48 -12.85 7.78 -15.62
CA ARG A 48 -12.28 8.11 -16.95
C ARG A 48 -10.78 8.34 -16.92
N ARG A 49 -10.23 8.77 -15.77
CA ARG A 49 -8.80 9.02 -15.58
C ARG A 49 -8.03 7.77 -15.10
N ALA A 50 -8.74 6.71 -14.70
CA ALA A 50 -8.16 5.47 -14.17
C ALA A 50 -7.56 4.54 -15.25
N HIS A 51 -7.99 4.67 -16.51
CA HIS A 51 -7.68 3.73 -17.58
C HIS A 51 -6.50 4.14 -18.48
N THR A 52 -5.82 5.24 -18.17
CA THR A 52 -4.69 5.69 -18.98
C THR A 52 -3.45 4.82 -18.70
N ARG A 53 -2.68 4.50 -19.73
CA ARG A 53 -1.38 3.80 -19.58
C ARG A 53 -0.20 4.76 -19.42
N MET A 54 -0.44 6.04 -19.66
CA MET A 54 0.56 7.11 -19.64
C MET A 54 0.66 7.77 -18.28
N PHE A 55 1.83 8.33 -18.01
CA PHE A 55 2.06 9.22 -16.89
C PHE A 55 1.20 10.49 -17.02
N GLY A 56 0.65 10.99 -15.92
CA GLY A 56 -0.10 12.24 -15.88
C GLY A 56 -0.64 12.59 -14.49
N VAL A 57 -1.63 13.48 -14.43
CA VAL A 57 -2.22 13.95 -13.17
C VAL A 57 -2.78 12.80 -12.32
N ALA A 58 -3.41 11.81 -12.93
CA ALA A 58 -3.88 10.61 -12.22
C ALA A 58 -2.73 9.82 -11.57
N THR A 59 -1.57 9.76 -12.22
CA THR A 59 -0.38 9.11 -11.67
C THR A 59 0.08 9.86 -10.43
N LEU A 60 0.21 11.18 -10.51
CA LEU A 60 0.66 12.03 -9.40
C LEU A 60 -0.26 11.90 -8.18
N VAL A 61 -1.58 11.99 -8.41
CA VAL A 61 -2.57 11.85 -7.35
C VAL A 61 -2.53 10.43 -6.75
N GLY A 62 -2.42 9.40 -7.59
CA GLY A 62 -2.32 8.02 -7.12
C GLY A 62 -1.07 7.76 -6.28
N VAL A 63 0.09 8.27 -6.72
CA VAL A 63 1.35 8.18 -5.95
C VAL A 63 1.24 8.93 -4.63
N ALA A 64 0.69 10.16 -4.64
CA ALA A 64 0.52 10.95 -3.42
C ALA A 64 -0.40 10.24 -2.41
N LEU A 65 -1.53 9.70 -2.88
CA LEU A 65 -2.44 8.91 -2.04
C LEU A 65 -1.75 7.65 -1.49
N HIS A 66 -1.00 6.94 -2.31
CA HIS A 66 -0.29 5.72 -1.88
C HIS A 66 0.75 6.03 -0.81
N VAL A 67 1.55 7.09 -0.99
CA VAL A 67 2.56 7.51 0.00
C VAL A 67 1.90 7.96 1.31
N LEU A 68 0.85 8.78 1.22
CA LEU A 68 0.13 9.26 2.41
C LEU A 68 -0.48 8.11 3.20
N LEU A 69 -1.22 7.21 2.53
CA LEU A 69 -1.82 6.04 3.18
C LEU A 69 -0.75 5.12 3.75
N SER A 70 0.36 4.91 3.04
CA SER A 70 1.47 4.09 3.54
C SER A 70 2.06 4.67 4.82
N ALA A 71 2.25 5.99 4.92
CA ALA A 71 2.71 6.64 6.14
C ALA A 71 1.72 6.48 7.30
N VAL A 72 0.42 6.72 7.04
CA VAL A 72 -0.64 6.61 8.05
C VAL A 72 -0.75 5.17 8.59
N PHE A 73 -0.78 4.19 7.70
CA PHE A 73 -0.84 2.78 8.12
C PHE A 73 0.46 2.32 8.78
N GLY A 74 1.61 2.85 8.35
CA GLY A 74 2.88 2.60 9.02
C GLY A 74 2.88 3.08 10.47
N ILE A 75 2.38 4.30 10.74
CA ILE A 75 2.16 4.79 12.11
C ILE A 75 1.25 3.83 12.87
N ALA A 76 0.09 3.48 12.31
CA ALA A 76 -0.89 2.62 12.99
C ALA A 76 -0.30 1.24 13.36
N ILE A 77 0.46 0.62 12.45
CA ILE A 77 1.13 -0.67 12.69
C ILE A 77 2.13 -0.54 13.82
N VAL A 78 2.97 0.49 13.80
CA VAL A 78 4.04 0.67 14.78
C VAL A 78 3.48 1.00 16.17
N LEU A 79 2.48 1.89 16.26
CA LEU A 79 1.84 2.20 17.54
C LEU A 79 1.10 0.99 18.11
N LEU A 80 0.38 0.23 17.26
CA LEU A 80 -0.27 -0.99 17.70
C LEU A 80 0.74 -2.01 18.24
N ALA A 81 1.89 -2.14 17.57
CA ALA A 81 2.96 -2.99 18.05
C ALA A 81 3.61 -2.47 19.34
N GLN A 82 3.77 -1.16 19.48
CA GLN A 82 4.40 -0.54 20.65
C GLN A 82 3.54 -0.62 21.90
N ASP A 83 2.27 -0.28 21.76
CA ASP A 83 1.40 -0.02 22.91
C ASP A 83 0.63 -1.28 23.35
N PHE A 84 0.51 -2.29 22.47
CA PHE A 84 -0.35 -3.45 22.74
C PHE A 84 0.33 -4.80 22.56
N THR A 85 0.97 -5.08 21.41
CA THR A 85 1.40 -6.46 21.10
C THR A 85 2.86 -6.75 21.45
N HIS A 86 3.71 -5.73 21.41
CA HIS A 86 5.18 -5.80 21.46
C HIS A 86 5.82 -6.72 20.40
N ALA A 87 5.03 -7.25 19.46
CA ALA A 87 5.42 -8.23 18.45
C ALA A 87 5.39 -7.62 17.04
N TYR A 88 6.26 -6.65 16.79
CA TYR A 88 6.27 -5.82 15.56
C TYR A 88 6.11 -6.60 14.26
N LEU A 89 6.90 -7.65 14.03
CA LEU A 89 6.83 -8.41 12.78
C LEU A 89 5.48 -9.11 12.61
N ALA A 90 4.97 -9.76 13.67
CA ALA A 90 3.67 -10.43 13.63
C ALA A 90 2.54 -9.42 13.44
N THR A 91 2.59 -8.28 14.14
CA THR A 91 1.62 -7.19 13.98
C THR A 91 1.64 -6.62 12.58
N GLY A 92 2.81 -6.41 11.98
CA GLY A 92 2.94 -5.98 10.60
C GLY A 92 2.30 -6.94 9.61
N LEU A 93 2.59 -8.24 9.73
CA LEU A 93 2.02 -9.26 8.86
C LEU A 93 0.48 -9.33 8.98
N VAL A 94 -0.02 -9.36 10.22
CA VAL A 94 -1.47 -9.38 10.49
C VAL A 94 -2.14 -8.12 9.97
N ALA A 95 -1.54 -6.95 10.17
CA ALA A 95 -2.04 -5.70 9.64
C ALA A 95 -2.00 -5.68 8.10
N GLY A 96 -0.98 -6.27 7.47
CA GLY A 96 -0.93 -6.49 6.02
C GLY A 96 -2.12 -7.30 5.52
N VAL A 97 -2.45 -8.42 6.18
CA VAL A 97 -3.66 -9.22 5.87
C VAL A 97 -4.92 -8.38 6.07
N ALA A 98 -5.02 -7.64 7.17
CA ALA A 98 -6.17 -6.79 7.45
C ALA A 98 -6.37 -5.70 6.37
N LEU A 99 -5.29 -5.03 5.95
CA LEU A 99 -5.33 -4.04 4.87
C LEU A 99 -5.75 -4.67 3.54
N TRP A 100 -5.24 -5.86 3.23
CA TRP A 100 -5.66 -6.60 2.05
C TRP A 100 -7.16 -6.95 2.11
N LEU A 101 -7.66 -7.44 3.24
CA LEU A 101 -9.09 -7.72 3.44
C LEU A 101 -9.95 -6.46 3.29
N ILE A 102 -9.53 -5.34 3.89
CA ILE A 102 -10.22 -4.05 3.77
C ILE A 102 -10.28 -3.62 2.31
N ASN A 103 -9.17 -3.76 1.56
CA ASN A 103 -9.09 -3.30 0.18
C ASN A 103 -9.88 -4.22 -0.79
N TYR A 104 -9.75 -5.54 -0.65
CA TYR A 104 -10.35 -6.52 -1.56
C TYR A 104 -11.78 -6.91 -1.20
N VAL A 105 -12.07 -7.11 0.08
CA VAL A 105 -13.38 -7.61 0.56
C VAL A 105 -14.26 -6.48 1.07
N GLY A 106 -13.67 -5.48 1.73
CA GLY A 106 -14.42 -4.32 2.26
C GLY A 106 -14.74 -3.30 1.17
N ILE A 107 -13.81 -2.37 0.95
CA ILE A 107 -13.97 -1.21 0.07
C ILE A 107 -14.17 -1.65 -1.39
N GLY A 108 -13.47 -2.68 -1.85
CA GLY A 108 -13.64 -3.25 -3.19
C GLY A 108 -15.04 -3.82 -3.47
N ALA A 109 -15.78 -4.21 -2.43
CA ALA A 109 -17.16 -4.69 -2.59
C ALA A 109 -18.16 -3.54 -2.79
N ILE A 110 -17.90 -2.35 -2.25
CA ILE A 110 -18.86 -1.24 -2.20
C ILE A 110 -18.50 -0.04 -3.09
N HIS A 111 -17.22 0.13 -3.46
CA HIS A 111 -16.75 1.27 -4.26
C HIS A 111 -16.29 0.82 -5.65
N VAL A 112 -16.97 1.27 -6.70
CA VAL A 112 -16.72 0.84 -8.10
C VAL A 112 -15.28 1.09 -8.54
N GLY A 113 -14.69 2.23 -8.17
CA GLY A 113 -13.29 2.53 -8.46
C GLY A 113 -12.33 1.59 -7.74
N ALA A 114 -12.62 1.25 -6.47
CA ALA A 114 -11.75 0.36 -5.68
C ALA A 114 -11.85 -1.08 -6.18
N ARG A 115 -13.04 -1.51 -6.62
CA ARG A 115 -13.24 -2.77 -7.34
C ARG A 115 -12.41 -2.82 -8.62
N GLY A 116 -12.30 -1.70 -9.33
CA GLY A 116 -11.42 -1.56 -10.49
C GLY A 116 -9.95 -1.78 -10.14
N VAL A 117 -9.46 -1.12 -9.08
CA VAL A 117 -8.09 -1.29 -8.56
C VAL A 117 -7.82 -2.73 -8.13
N ALA A 118 -8.74 -3.35 -7.39
CA ALA A 118 -8.61 -4.72 -6.90
C ALA A 118 -8.55 -5.76 -8.05
N LYS A 119 -9.18 -5.47 -9.19
CA LYS A 119 -9.09 -6.31 -10.39
C LYS A 119 -7.76 -6.18 -11.13
N VAL A 120 -6.97 -5.14 -10.86
CA VAL A 120 -5.66 -4.97 -11.53
C VAL A 120 -4.69 -6.04 -11.08
N ASN A 121 -4.70 -6.45 -9.81
CA ASN A 121 -3.82 -7.51 -9.32
C ASN A 121 -4.60 -8.78 -8.99
N PRO A 122 -4.13 -9.97 -9.43
CA PRO A 122 -4.66 -11.24 -8.95
C PRO A 122 -4.63 -11.31 -7.42
N VAL A 123 -5.66 -11.92 -6.85
CA VAL A 123 -5.88 -12.00 -5.40
C VAL A 123 -4.63 -12.46 -4.62
N PRO A 124 -3.90 -13.53 -5.03
CA PRO A 124 -2.70 -13.97 -4.32
C PRO A 124 -1.54 -12.97 -4.37
N ILE A 125 -1.37 -12.30 -5.52
CA ILE A 125 -0.32 -11.28 -5.69
C ILE A 125 -0.60 -10.09 -4.79
N ALA A 126 -1.85 -9.64 -4.73
CA ALA A 126 -2.22 -8.55 -3.86
C ALA A 126 -2.03 -8.89 -2.37
N LEU A 127 -2.41 -10.09 -1.94
CA LEU A 127 -2.15 -10.55 -0.57
C LEU A 127 -0.63 -10.53 -0.28
N GLY A 128 0.18 -11.08 -1.18
CA GLY A 128 1.63 -11.07 -1.06
C GLY A 128 2.22 -9.67 -0.93
N LEU A 129 1.74 -8.71 -1.72
CA LEU A 129 2.18 -7.31 -1.64
C LEU A 129 1.82 -6.67 -0.29
N HIS A 130 0.63 -6.92 0.27
CA HIS A 130 0.26 -6.33 1.56
C HIS A 130 0.99 -6.99 2.75
N LEU A 131 1.24 -8.31 2.68
CA LEU A 131 2.12 -8.99 3.64
C LEU A 131 3.53 -8.42 3.60
N LEU A 132 4.08 -8.22 2.39
CA LEU A 132 5.40 -7.63 2.20
C LEU A 132 5.47 -6.19 2.71
N PHE A 133 4.42 -5.39 2.49
CA PHE A 133 4.30 -4.05 3.06
C PHE A 133 4.40 -4.08 4.59
N GLY A 134 3.58 -4.91 5.25
CA GLY A 134 3.56 -5.02 6.71
C GLY A 134 4.90 -5.50 7.28
N PHE A 135 5.54 -6.47 6.60
CA PHE A 135 6.86 -6.98 6.95
C PHE A 135 7.94 -5.89 6.85
N ILE A 136 8.08 -5.22 5.70
CA ILE A 136 9.10 -4.18 5.48
C ILE A 136 8.89 -3.02 6.46
N THR A 137 7.65 -2.57 6.62
CA THR A 137 7.28 -1.50 7.56
C THR A 137 7.80 -1.81 8.96
N SER A 138 7.57 -3.03 9.43
CA SER A 138 7.94 -3.47 10.78
C SER A 138 9.44 -3.66 10.92
N VAL A 139 10.12 -4.23 9.92
CA VAL A 139 11.59 -4.37 9.91
C VAL A 139 12.26 -3.00 9.99
N VAL A 140 11.86 -2.06 9.13
CA VAL A 140 12.44 -0.72 9.09
C VAL A 140 12.17 0.02 10.40
N ALA A 141 10.94 -0.03 10.90
CA ALA A 141 10.58 0.62 12.15
C ALA A 141 11.39 0.07 13.34
N VAL A 142 11.53 -1.25 13.46
CA VAL A 142 12.33 -1.88 14.52
C VAL A 142 13.80 -1.48 14.43
N SER A 143 14.37 -1.45 13.22
CA SER A 143 15.76 -1.01 13.03
C SER A 143 15.99 0.43 13.47
N ILE A 144 15.02 1.33 13.23
CA ILE A 144 15.08 2.73 13.67
C ILE A 144 14.91 2.86 15.19
N LEU A 145 13.99 2.09 15.79
CA LEU A 145 13.70 2.15 17.22
C LEU A 145 14.82 1.57 18.09
N ARG A 146 15.67 0.70 17.50
CA ARG A 146 16.81 0.05 18.18
C ARG A 146 18.16 0.73 17.89
N ALA A 147 18.20 1.70 16.99
CA ALA A 147 19.38 2.55 16.74
C ALA A 147 19.46 3.68 17.75
#